data_AF-A0A9W8L9L8-F1
#
_entry.id   AF-A0A9W8L9L8-F1
#
_cell.length_a   1.000
_cell.length_b   1.000
_cell.length_c   1.000
_cell.angle_alpha   90.00
_cell.angle_beta   90.00
_cell.angle_gamma   90.00
#
_symmetry.space_group_name_H-M   'P 1'
#
loop_
_entity.id
_entity.type
_entity.pdbx_description
1 polymer ?
#
loop_
_entity_poly.entity_id
_entity_poly.type
_entity_poly.pdbx_seq_one_letter_code
_entity_poly.pdbx_strand_id
1 'polypeptide(L)'
;WLTGHPKGPAASFMLNGVIQSLRTGLIPGNRNADNIDKELETNDYGLYLSKSIQTSGIKAGLIKSFGFGQVGGELLVLHPDYLLATLTQEQLDEYNVKLQQRSAKSERYWQDTLVGNHPFVQVKSHPPYTAEQEKSVYLNPLVRAKYDSKSGEYKF
;
A
#
# COMPACT_ATOMS: atom_id res chain seq x y z
N TRP A 1 1.64 -20.15 -1.47
CA TRP A 1 2.74 -21.13 -1.29
C TRP A 1 3.66 -20.76 -0.14
N LEU A 2 4.11 -19.49 -0.02
CA LEU A 2 5.05 -19.08 1.04
C LEU A 2 4.38 -18.78 2.40
N THR A 3 3.29 -18.00 2.40
CA THR A 3 2.69 -17.42 3.63
C THR A 3 1.59 -18.27 4.27
N GLY A 4 1.25 -19.42 3.67
CA GLY A 4 0.02 -20.15 4.00
C GLY A 4 -1.26 -19.34 3.74
N HIS A 5 -2.37 -19.74 4.37
CA HIS A 5 -3.67 -19.06 4.28
C HIS A 5 -4.07 -18.42 5.62
N PRO A 6 -3.97 -17.07 5.75
CA PRO A 6 -4.31 -16.36 6.99
C PRO A 6 -5.81 -16.05 7.15
N LYS A 7 -6.69 -16.56 6.28
CA LYS A 7 -8.15 -16.30 6.26
C LYS A 7 -8.42 -14.85 5.87
N GLY A 8 -8.95 -14.02 6.76
CA GLY A 8 -9.36 -12.64 6.48
C GLY A 8 -8.29 -11.77 5.79
N PRO A 9 -7.03 -11.75 6.27
CA PRO A 9 -5.97 -10.93 5.67
C PRO A 9 -5.41 -11.44 4.33
N ALA A 10 -5.88 -12.58 3.79
CA ALA A 10 -5.26 -13.22 2.64
C ALA A 10 -5.17 -12.28 1.43
N ALA A 11 -6.28 -11.63 1.08
CA ALA A 11 -6.32 -10.67 -0.02
C ALA A 11 -5.44 -9.43 0.22
N SER A 12 -5.30 -8.99 1.47
CA SER A 12 -4.42 -7.86 1.83
C SER A 12 -2.94 -8.21 1.60
N PHE A 13 -2.52 -9.42 1.96
CA PHE A 13 -1.15 -9.88 1.69
C PHE A 13 -0.89 -10.03 0.20
N MET A 14 -1.87 -10.54 -0.57
CA MET A 14 -1.79 -10.59 -2.02
C MET A 14 -1.67 -9.18 -2.63
N LEU A 15 -2.45 -8.22 -2.12
CA LEU A 15 -2.40 -6.83 -2.57
C LEU A 15 -1.03 -6.20 -2.35
N ASN A 16 -0.44 -6.40 -1.18
CA ASN A 16 0.93 -5.94 -0.91
C ASN A 16 1.93 -6.54 -1.92
N GLY A 17 1.82 -7.83 -2.23
CA GLY A 17 2.65 -8.50 -3.24
C GLY A 17 2.45 -7.97 -4.65
N VAL A 18 1.21 -7.66 -5.06
CA VAL A 18 0.91 -7.04 -6.36
C VAL A 18 1.52 -5.64 -6.44
N ILE A 19 1.37 -4.81 -5.40
CA ILE A 19 1.95 -3.46 -5.36
C ILE A 19 3.49 -3.54 -5.45
N GLN A 20 4.12 -4.48 -4.75
CA GLN A 20 5.57 -4.71 -4.84
C GLN A 20 6.00 -5.16 -6.24
N SER A 21 5.24 -6.07 -6.87
CA SER A 21 5.51 -6.54 -8.23
C SER A 21 5.38 -5.41 -9.24
N LEU A 22 4.34 -4.58 -9.15
CA LEU A 22 4.16 -3.40 -10.00
C LEU A 22 5.36 -2.45 -9.89
N ARG A 23 5.81 -2.16 -8.66
CA ARG A 23 6.96 -1.27 -8.42
C ARG A 23 8.31 -1.80 -8.90
N THR A 24 8.49 -3.12 -8.91
CA THR A 24 9.80 -3.75 -9.20
C THR A 24 9.88 -4.39 -10.59
N GLY A 25 8.74 -4.63 -11.23
CA GLY A 25 8.66 -5.43 -12.46
C GLY A 25 8.93 -6.92 -12.24
N LEU A 26 9.13 -7.38 -11.00
CA LEU A 26 9.44 -8.78 -10.69
C LEU A 26 8.14 -9.56 -10.46
N ILE A 27 7.96 -10.66 -11.20
CA ILE A 27 6.88 -11.62 -10.97
C ILE A 27 7.43 -12.80 -10.14
N PRO A 28 6.98 -13.01 -8.90
CA PRO A 28 7.46 -14.12 -8.08
C PRO A 28 6.90 -15.46 -8.55
N GLY A 29 7.78 -16.43 -8.81
CA GLY A 29 7.38 -17.80 -9.14
C GLY A 29 6.97 -18.60 -7.90
N ASN A 30 6.03 -19.54 -8.07
CA ASN A 30 5.67 -20.51 -7.04
C ASN A 30 6.73 -21.60 -6.94
N ARG A 31 7.64 -21.48 -5.96
CA ARG A 31 8.75 -22.44 -5.77
C ARG A 31 8.30 -23.85 -5.36
N ASN A 32 7.06 -24.00 -4.90
CA ASN A 32 6.49 -25.29 -4.54
C ASN A 32 5.71 -25.93 -5.71
N ALA A 33 5.65 -25.28 -6.88
CA ALA A 33 5.08 -25.87 -8.09
C ALA A 33 6.11 -26.78 -8.76
N ASP A 34 6.28 -27.98 -8.21
CA ASP A 34 7.16 -29.03 -8.72
C ASP A 34 6.64 -29.64 -10.03
N ASN A 35 5.32 -29.85 -10.13
CA ASN A 35 4.62 -30.22 -11.35
C ASN A 35 3.28 -29.49 -11.45
N ILE A 36 2.93 -28.98 -12.64
CA ILE A 36 1.62 -28.35 -12.88
C ILE A 36 0.62 -29.44 -13.26
N ASP A 37 -0.59 -29.36 -12.70
CA ASP A 37 -1.66 -30.32 -12.97
C ASP A 37 -2.06 -30.30 -14.46
N LYS A 38 -2.27 -31.49 -15.04
CA LYS A 38 -2.67 -31.66 -16.43
C LYS A 38 -4.04 -31.04 -16.72
N GLU A 39 -4.95 -30.99 -15.75
CA GLU A 39 -6.25 -30.36 -15.96
C GLU A 39 -6.13 -28.86 -16.27
N LEU A 40 -5.09 -28.20 -15.75
CA LEU A 40 -4.81 -26.78 -15.99
C LEU A 40 -4.26 -26.51 -17.39
N GLU A 41 -3.85 -27.54 -18.14
CA GLU A 41 -3.41 -27.43 -19.54
C GLU A 41 -4.53 -26.90 -20.45
N THR A 42 -5.79 -27.13 -20.07
CA THR A 42 -6.97 -26.63 -20.82
C THR A 42 -7.14 -25.11 -20.72
N ASN A 43 -6.40 -24.43 -19.84
CA ASN A 43 -6.46 -22.97 -19.68
C ASN A 43 -5.41 -22.29 -20.57
N ASP A 44 -5.79 -21.99 -21.81
CA ASP A 44 -4.92 -21.36 -22.81
C ASP A 44 -4.39 -19.97 -22.40
N TYR A 45 -5.03 -19.30 -21.43
CA TYR A 45 -4.64 -17.96 -20.96
C TYR A 45 -3.82 -17.99 -19.65
N GLY A 46 -3.60 -19.17 -19.07
CA GLY A 46 -2.86 -19.36 -17.84
C GLY A 46 -1.38 -19.63 -18.07
N LEU A 47 -0.50 -18.94 -17.34
CA LEU A 47 0.92 -19.28 -17.25
C LEU A 47 1.31 -19.50 -15.78
N TYR A 48 1.81 -20.69 -15.48
CA TYR A 48 2.15 -21.11 -14.11
C TYR A 48 3.68 -21.16 -13.93
N LEU A 49 4.24 -20.15 -13.25
CA LEU A 49 5.67 -19.99 -13.08
C LEU A 49 6.19 -20.67 -11.81
N SER A 50 7.20 -21.54 -11.92
CA SER A 50 7.92 -22.10 -10.76
C SER A 50 9.14 -21.27 -10.33
N LYS A 51 9.61 -20.37 -11.20
CA LYS A 51 10.74 -19.46 -10.98
C LYS A 51 10.31 -18.02 -11.21
N SER A 52 10.92 -17.09 -10.47
CA SER A 52 10.64 -15.67 -10.65
C SER A 52 11.17 -15.17 -11.99
N ILE A 53 10.45 -14.23 -12.61
CA ILE A 53 10.84 -13.59 -13.87
C ILE A 53 10.91 -12.08 -13.65
N GLN A 54 12.04 -11.49 -14.02
CA GLN A 54 12.16 -10.04 -14.12
C GLN A 54 11.60 -9.60 -15.47
N THR A 55 10.63 -8.71 -15.44
CA THR A 55 10.05 -8.10 -16.66
C THR A 55 10.63 -6.71 -16.88
N SER A 56 10.30 -6.10 -18.03
CA SER A 56 10.55 -4.68 -18.28
C SER A 56 9.55 -3.74 -17.58
N GLY A 57 8.57 -4.29 -16.86
CA GLY A 57 7.51 -3.53 -16.18
C GLY A 57 6.17 -4.26 -16.24
N ILE A 58 5.35 -4.06 -15.20
CA ILE A 58 4.01 -4.66 -15.07
C ILE A 58 2.99 -3.53 -15.07
N LYS A 59 2.00 -3.59 -15.97
CA LYS A 59 0.99 -2.53 -16.13
C LYS A 59 -0.16 -2.64 -15.14
N ALA A 60 -0.53 -3.87 -14.78
CA ALA A 60 -1.64 -4.15 -13.88
C ALA A 60 -1.48 -5.53 -13.21
N GLY A 61 -2.16 -5.72 -12.09
CA GLY A 61 -2.32 -7.01 -11.43
C GLY A 61 -3.77 -7.26 -11.03
N LEU A 62 -4.25 -8.48 -11.22
CA LEU A 62 -5.60 -8.89 -10.83
C LEU A 62 -5.51 -9.82 -9.61
N ILE A 63 -6.30 -9.50 -8.59
CA ILE A 63 -6.43 -10.29 -7.36
C ILE A 63 -7.83 -10.88 -7.35
N LYS A 64 -7.93 -12.19 -7.14
CA LYS A 64 -9.19 -12.89 -6.93
C LYS A 64 -9.16 -13.57 -5.57
N SER A 65 -10.20 -13.39 -4.76
CA SER A 65 -10.33 -13.97 -3.43
C SER A 65 -11.68 -14.65 -3.30
N PHE A 66 -11.68 -15.86 -2.73
CA PHE A 66 -12.87 -16.67 -2.52
C PHE A 66 -12.95 -17.07 -1.04
N GLY A 67 -14.05 -16.68 -0.39
CA GLY A 67 -14.33 -16.94 1.01
C GLY A 67 -15.55 -17.84 1.21
N PHE A 68 -15.66 -18.40 2.41
CA PHE A 68 -16.81 -19.19 2.82
C PHE A 68 -18.08 -18.33 2.83
N GLY A 69 -19.23 -18.93 2.58
CA GLY A 69 -20.50 -18.19 2.46
C GLY A 69 -20.66 -17.46 1.13
N GLN A 70 -20.08 -18.00 0.05
CA GLN A 70 -20.19 -17.46 -1.32
C GLN A 70 -19.67 -16.02 -1.47
N VAL A 71 -18.66 -15.65 -0.68
CA VAL A 71 -18.03 -14.33 -0.76
C VAL A 71 -16.90 -14.37 -1.77
N GLY A 72 -17.18 -13.95 -3.01
CA GLY A 72 -16.18 -13.71 -4.04
C GLY A 72 -15.81 -12.24 -4.14
N GLY A 73 -14.54 -11.93 -4.39
CA GLY A 73 -14.07 -10.56 -4.60
C GLY A 73 -12.93 -10.51 -5.61
N GLU A 74 -12.96 -9.48 -6.45
CA GLU A 74 -11.93 -9.22 -7.45
C GLU A 74 -11.44 -7.78 -7.35
N LEU A 75 -10.12 -7.59 -7.51
CA LEU A 75 -9.49 -6.27 -7.48
C LEU A 75 -8.47 -6.16 -8.59
N LEU A 76 -8.68 -5.21 -9.50
CA LEU A 76 -7.71 -4.82 -10.52
C LEU A 76 -6.89 -3.62 -10.00
N VAL A 77 -5.57 -3.79 -9.96
CA VAL A 77 -4.61 -2.76 -9.54
C VAL A 77 -3.82 -2.31 -10.76
N LEU A 78 -3.82 -1.01 -11.04
CA LEU A 78 -3.06 -0.42 -12.14
C LEU A 78 -1.72 0.15 -11.65
N HIS A 79 -0.73 0.20 -12.54
CA HIS A 79 0.55 0.85 -12.25
C HIS A 79 0.35 2.35 -11.98
N PRO A 80 0.97 2.94 -10.93
CA PRO A 80 0.73 4.34 -10.54
C PRO A 80 1.12 5.36 -11.61
N ASP A 81 2.05 5.03 -12.51
CA ASP A 81 2.46 5.92 -13.61
C ASP A 81 1.30 6.35 -14.51
N TYR A 82 0.26 5.51 -14.65
CA TYR A 82 -0.94 5.89 -15.40
C TYR A 82 -1.67 7.08 -14.77
N LEU A 83 -1.65 7.21 -13.44
CA LEU A 83 -2.20 8.37 -12.74
C LEU A 83 -1.24 9.57 -12.85
N LEU A 84 0.06 9.35 -12.67
CA LEU A 84 1.03 10.45 -12.74
C LEU A 84 1.11 11.06 -14.14
N ALA A 85 0.89 10.27 -15.18
CA ALA A 85 0.83 10.73 -16.57
C ALA A 85 -0.35 11.68 -16.85
N THR A 86 -1.34 11.82 -15.96
CA THR A 86 -2.44 12.79 -16.13
C THR A 86 -2.09 14.18 -15.61
N LEU A 87 -0.94 14.35 -14.95
CA LEU A 87 -0.51 15.63 -14.38
C LEU A 87 0.27 16.46 -15.41
N THR A 88 0.24 17.78 -15.27
CA THR A 88 1.19 18.64 -16.00
C THR A 88 2.61 18.43 -15.45
N GLN A 89 3.62 18.81 -16.23
CA GLN A 89 5.01 18.74 -15.78
C GLN A 89 5.24 19.50 -14.47
N GLU A 90 4.68 20.71 -14.35
CA GLU A 90 4.83 21.53 -13.13
C GLU A 90 4.20 20.86 -11.90
N GLN A 91 3.01 20.25 -12.07
CA GLN A 91 2.34 19.52 -10.98
C GLN A 91 3.13 18.28 -10.55
N LEU A 92 3.71 17.56 -11.51
CA LEU A 92 4.53 16.39 -11.24
C LEU A 92 5.82 16.78 -10.52
N ASP A 93 6.46 17.87 -10.93
CA ASP A 93 7.66 18.38 -10.28
C ASP A 93 7.38 18.84 -8.84
N GLU A 94 6.29 19.57 -8.62
CA GLU A 94 5.86 19.96 -7.27
C GLU A 94 5.56 18.74 -6.39
N TYR A 95 4.88 17.73 -6.94
CA TYR A 95 4.63 16.47 -6.26
C TYR A 95 5.93 15.77 -5.87
N ASN A 96 6.90 15.67 -6.79
CA ASN A 96 8.18 15.01 -6.56
C ASN A 96 8.97 15.67 -5.44
N VAL A 97 9.00 17.01 -5.39
CA VAL A 97 9.64 17.75 -4.29
C VAL A 97 9.01 17.40 -2.95
N LYS A 98 7.67 17.40 -2.86
CA LYS A 98 6.95 17.02 -1.63
C LYS A 98 7.18 15.56 -1.25
N LEU A 99 7.25 14.65 -2.22
CA LEU A 99 7.50 13.23 -2.01
C LEU A 99 8.90 12.98 -1.45
N GLN A 100 9.94 13.59 -2.04
CA GLN A 100 11.32 13.44 -1.60
C GLN A 100 11.51 13.92 -0.16
N GLN A 101 10.97 15.11 0.18
CA GLN A 101 11.00 15.63 1.54
C GLN A 101 10.32 14.68 2.54
N ARG A 102 9.21 14.04 2.13
CA ARG A 102 8.49 13.09 2.98
C ARG A 102 9.27 11.78 3.14
N SER A 103 9.90 11.28 2.07
CA SER A 103 10.72 10.05 2.13
C SER A 103 11.86 10.22 3.12
N ALA A 104 12.62 11.31 3.02
CA ALA A 104 13.73 11.59 3.93
C ALA A 104 13.28 11.64 5.40
N LYS A 105 12.15 12.31 5.68
CA LYS A 105 11.57 12.35 7.04
C LYS A 105 11.12 10.98 7.53
N SER A 106 10.48 10.18 6.66
CA SER A 106 10.01 8.84 6.99
C SER A 106 11.15 7.87 7.23
N GLU A 107 12.21 7.94 6.43
CA GLU A 107 13.43 7.14 6.58
C GLU A 107 14.14 7.48 7.88
N ARG A 108 14.25 8.78 8.21
CA ARG A 108 14.82 9.20 9.49
C ARG A 108 14.03 8.67 10.67
N TYR A 109 12.70 8.81 10.65
CA TYR A 109 11.81 8.28 11.70
C TYR A 109 11.96 6.76 11.86
N TRP A 110 12.09 6.04 10.74
CA TRP A 110 12.32 4.59 10.76
C TRP A 110 13.68 4.22 11.36
N GLN A 111 14.75 4.94 10.98
CA GLN A 111 16.08 4.73 11.55
C GLN A 111 16.09 5.01 13.06
N ASP A 112 15.49 6.12 13.49
CA ASP A 112 15.35 6.48 14.91
C ASP A 112 14.59 5.40 15.69
N THR A 113 13.57 4.81 15.09
CA THR A 113 12.86 3.66 15.66
C THR A 113 13.77 2.44 15.82
N LEU A 114 14.54 2.09 14.77
CA LEU A 114 15.40 0.90 14.78
C LEU A 114 16.54 0.99 15.79
N VAL A 115 17.10 2.17 16.01
CA VAL A 115 18.16 2.39 17.00
C VAL A 115 17.63 2.60 18.43
N GLY A 116 16.30 2.67 18.60
CA GLY A 116 15.65 2.77 19.89
C GLY A 116 15.49 4.21 20.43
N ASN A 117 15.59 5.23 19.57
CA ASN A 117 15.38 6.63 19.97
C ASN A 117 13.91 6.91 20.37
N HIS A 118 12.96 6.21 19.75
CA HIS A 118 11.54 6.24 20.11
C HIS A 118 10.82 4.97 19.61
N PRO A 119 9.64 4.61 20.13
CA PRO A 119 8.88 3.48 19.60
C PRO A 119 8.34 3.76 18.19
N PHE A 120 8.08 2.70 17.42
CA PHE A 120 7.49 2.84 16.07
C PHE A 120 6.07 3.42 16.15
N VAL A 121 5.29 2.93 17.10
CA VAL A 121 3.90 3.32 17.33
C VAL A 121 3.87 4.37 18.45
N GLN A 122 3.41 5.56 18.11
CA GLN A 122 3.18 6.66 19.05
C GLN A 122 1.69 6.68 19.43
N VAL A 123 1.38 6.25 20.65
CA VAL A 123 0.01 6.22 21.15
C VAL A 123 -0.43 7.64 21.49
N LYS A 124 -1.53 8.11 20.87
CA LYS A 124 -2.12 9.42 21.17
C LYS A 124 -3.03 9.33 22.38
N SER A 125 -2.94 10.30 23.29
CA SER A 125 -3.76 10.37 24.51
C SER A 125 -5.04 11.20 24.35
N HIS A 126 -5.11 12.09 23.35
CA HIS A 126 -6.26 12.95 23.09
C HIS A 126 -6.50 13.17 21.58
N PRO A 127 -7.72 13.55 21.18
CA PRO A 127 -7.98 14.06 19.83
C PRO A 127 -7.22 15.39 19.57
N PRO A 128 -7.16 15.85 18.31
CA PRO A 128 -6.52 17.12 17.94
C PRO A 128 -7.34 18.38 18.31
N TYR A 129 -8.53 18.23 18.92
CA TYR A 129 -9.40 19.33 19.34
C TYR A 129 -9.71 19.23 20.83
N THR A 130 -10.01 20.36 21.47
CA THR A 130 -10.49 20.37 22.86
C THR A 130 -11.97 20.03 22.97
N ALA A 131 -12.48 19.77 24.18
CA ALA A 131 -13.90 19.49 24.42
C ALA A 131 -14.80 20.65 23.98
N GLU A 132 -14.32 21.89 24.10
CA GLU A 132 -15.04 23.11 23.68
C GLU A 132 -15.10 23.24 22.16
N GLN A 133 -14.06 22.76 21.46
CA GLN A 133 -13.95 22.79 20.01
C GLN A 133 -14.67 21.61 19.34
N GLU A 134 -14.99 20.53 20.05
CA GLU A 134 -15.53 19.30 19.47
C GLU A 134 -16.71 19.56 18.52
N LYS A 135 -17.72 20.31 18.99
CA LYS A 135 -18.91 20.62 18.19
C LYS A 135 -18.59 21.48 16.98
N SER A 136 -17.74 22.51 17.13
CA SER A 136 -17.41 23.41 16.02
C SER A 136 -16.56 22.72 14.96
N VAL A 137 -15.69 21.79 15.36
CA VAL A 137 -14.89 20.97 14.45
C VAL A 137 -15.78 19.98 13.69
N TYR A 138 -16.67 19.26 14.37
CA TYR A 138 -17.57 18.30 13.72
C TYR A 138 -18.54 18.95 12.73
N LEU A 139 -19.01 20.16 13.04
CA LEU A 139 -20.05 20.83 12.25
C LEU A 139 -19.49 21.71 11.11
N ASN A 140 -18.17 21.87 11.00
CA ASN A 140 -17.55 22.70 9.96
C ASN A 140 -16.70 21.84 9.00
N PRO A 141 -17.18 21.57 7.77
CA PRO A 141 -16.45 20.76 6.80
C PRO A 141 -15.18 21.44 6.26
N LEU A 142 -15.00 22.74 6.49
CA LEU A 142 -13.86 23.52 6.01
C LEU A 142 -12.75 23.70 7.05
N VAL A 143 -13.00 23.34 8.31
CA VAL A 143 -11.99 23.47 9.37
C VAL A 143 -10.83 22.47 9.18
N ARG A 144 -9.60 22.90 9.43
CA ARG A 144 -8.38 22.08 9.28
C ARG A 144 -7.46 22.27 10.47
N ALA A 145 -6.92 21.17 11.00
CA ALA A 145 -5.88 21.22 12.01
C ALA A 145 -4.61 21.85 11.44
N LYS A 146 -3.88 22.58 12.27
CA LYS A 146 -2.59 23.19 11.95
C LYS A 146 -1.51 22.62 12.84
N TYR A 147 -0.29 22.54 12.31
CA TYR A 147 0.86 22.11 13.10
C TYR A 147 1.24 23.20 14.10
N ASP A 148 1.18 22.87 15.39
CA ASP A 148 1.68 23.69 16.48
C ASP A 148 3.13 23.32 16.77
N SER A 149 4.05 24.20 16.35
CA SER A 149 5.48 24.02 16.57
C SER A 149 5.89 23.97 18.04
N LYS A 150 5.07 24.51 18.97
CA LYS A 150 5.40 24.52 20.41
C LYS A 150 5.16 23.16 21.04
N SER A 151 4.04 22.51 20.71
CA SER A 151 3.74 21.17 21.22
C SER A 151 4.25 20.05 20.32
N GLY A 152 4.59 20.35 19.06
CA GLY A 152 4.98 19.35 18.08
C GLY A 152 3.81 18.53 17.53
N GLU A 153 2.57 19.03 17.65
CA GLU A 153 1.34 18.30 17.34
C GLU A 153 0.45 19.08 16.37
N TYR A 154 -0.49 18.39 15.71
CA TYR A 154 -1.54 19.04 14.93
C TYR A 154 -2.75 19.32 15.83
N LYS A 155 -3.18 20.58 15.89
CA LYS A 155 -4.30 21.06 16.72
C LYS A 155 -5.29 21.90 15.91
N PHE A 156 -6.54 21.93 16.34
CA PHE A 156 -7.60 22.78 15.77
C PHE A 156 -7.64 24.16 16.43
#